data_AF-A0A950WDZ9-F1
#
_entry.id   AF-A0A950WDZ9-F1
#
_cell.length_a   1.000
_cell.length_b   1.000
_cell.length_c   1.000
_cell.angle_alpha   90.00
_cell.angle_beta   90.00
_cell.angle_gamma   90.00
#
_symmetry.space_group_name_H-M   'P 1'
#
loop_
_entity.id
_entity.type
_entity.pdbx_description
1 polymer ?
#
loop_
_entity_poly.entity_id
_entity_poly.type
_entity_poly.pdbx_seq_one_letter_code
_entity_poly.pdbx_strand_id
1 'polypeptide(L)' 'MSNPTDPRRENPNTYFVQDRSNEEEAIRLRVQDQMTTAGMGGVLPEQSDPTAFQRVLDVGCGTGNWLIEAAKTFPTMV' A
#
# COMPACT_ATOMS: atom_id res chain seq x y z
N MET A 1 -1.33 -25.41 -24.51
CA MET A 1 -0.19 -24.82 -23.78
C MET A 1 -0.56 -24.77 -22.32
N SER A 2 0.06 -25.62 -21.50
CA SER A 2 -0.21 -25.74 -20.07
C SER A 2 0.49 -24.60 -19.33
N ASN A 3 -0.23 -23.77 -18.58
CA ASN A 3 0.40 -22.83 -17.66
C ASN A 3 1.23 -23.61 -16.62
N PRO A 4 2.48 -23.21 -16.30
CA PRO A 4 3.20 -23.83 -15.22
C PRO A 4 2.52 -23.46 -13.89
N THR A 5 1.85 -24.44 -13.28
CA THR A 5 1.48 -24.42 -11.86
C THR A 5 2.74 -24.67 -11.02
N ASP A 6 3.64 -23.70 -10.99
CA ASP A 6 4.62 -23.62 -9.91
C ASP A 6 4.21 -22.42 -9.05
N PRO A 7 3.62 -22.63 -7.86
CA PRO A 7 3.48 -21.55 -6.90
C PRO A 7 4.91 -21.25 -6.46
N ARG A 8 5.59 -20.33 -7.17
CA ARG A 8 6.87 -19.77 -6.77
C ARG A 8 6.81 -19.56 -5.28
N ARG A 9 7.55 -20.36 -4.51
CA ARG A 9 7.60 -20.23 -3.05
C ARG A 9 7.94 -18.77 -2.78
N GLU A 10 7.01 -18.01 -2.23
CA GLU A 10 7.31 -16.67 -1.74
C GLU A 10 8.43 -16.88 -0.72
N ASN A 11 9.61 -16.32 -1.01
CA ASN A 11 10.64 -16.19 0.02
C ASN A 11 9.95 -15.45 1.17
N PRO A 12 10.05 -15.91 2.43
CA PRO A 12 9.38 -15.27 3.55
C PRO A 12 9.74 -13.80 3.51
N ASN A 13 8.75 -12.96 3.15
CA ASN A 13 9.02 -11.57 2.90
C ASN A 13 9.53 -11.00 4.22
N THR A 14 10.67 -10.31 4.23
CA THR A 14 11.26 -9.70 5.44
C THR A 14 10.43 -8.53 5.99
N TYR A 15 9.18 -8.42 5.58
CA TYR A 15 8.25 -7.45 6.11
C TYR A 15 8.04 -7.73 7.59
N PHE A 16 7.98 -6.64 8.36
CA PHE A 16 7.98 -6.66 9.82
C PHE A 16 6.85 -7.51 10.42
N VAL A 17 5.74 -7.66 9.70
CA VAL A 17 4.56 -8.42 10.13
C VAL A 17 4.77 -9.91 9.88
N GLN A 18 5.15 -10.63 10.93
CA GLN A 18 5.39 -12.07 10.91
C GLN A 18 4.10 -12.89 10.74
N ASP A 19 3.00 -12.45 11.36
CA ASP A 19 1.68 -13.08 11.25
C ASP A 19 0.71 -12.18 10.50
N ARG A 20 0.45 -12.52 9.23
CA ARG A 20 -0.49 -11.78 8.37
C ARG A 20 -1.96 -12.14 8.61
N SER A 21 -2.23 -13.19 9.38
CA SER A 21 -3.59 -13.61 9.74
C SER A 21 -4.10 -12.91 11.00
N ASN A 22 -3.23 -12.19 11.71
CA ASN A 22 -3.62 -11.42 12.88
C ASN A 22 -4.41 -10.17 12.47
N GLU A 23 -5.73 -10.26 12.57
CA GLU A 23 -6.65 -9.18 12.22
C GLU A 23 -6.51 -7.95 13.14
N GLU A 24 -6.24 -8.15 14.44
CA GLU A 24 -6.04 -7.04 15.38
C GLU A 24 -4.81 -6.21 15.01
N GLU A 25 -3.72 -6.88 14.65
CA GLU A 25 -2.51 -6.22 14.18
C GLU A 25 -2.72 -5.51 12.85
N ALA A 26 -3.49 -6.11 11.92
CA ALA A 26 -3.84 -5.47 10.66
C ALA A 26 -4.65 -4.18 10.88
N ILE A 27 -5.61 -4.19 11.82
CA ILE A 27 -6.38 -2.99 12.20
C ILE A 27 -5.46 -1.94 12.84
N ARG A 28 -4.60 -2.33 13.78
CA ARG A 28 -3.65 -1.42 14.43
C ARG A 28 -2.75 -0.72 13.41
N LEU A 29 -2.19 -1.47 12.46
CA LEU A 29 -1.33 -0.95 11.40
C LEU A 29 -2.08 0.00 10.47
N ARG A 30 -3.35 -0.30 10.15
CA ARG A 30 -4.20 0.59 9.36
C ARG A 30 -4.44 1.92 10.06
N VAL A 31 -4.79 1.91 11.34
CA VAL A 31 -5.00 3.15 12.11
C VAL A 31 -3.70 3.95 12.19
N GLN A 32 -2.56 3.29 12.40
CA GLN A 32 -1.24 3.93 12.40
C GLN A 32 -0.91 4.60 11.06
N ASP A 33 -1.16 3.92 9.94
CA ASP A 33 -0.96 4.46 8.60
C ASP A 33 -1.84 5.70 8.36
N GLN A 34 -3.12 5.64 8.74
CA GLN A 34 -4.04 6.78 8.63
C GLN A 34 -3.58 8.01 9.42
N MET A 35 -3.14 7.80 10.67
CA MET A 35 -2.60 8.90 11.49
C MET A 35 -1.33 9.47 10.89
N THR A 36 -0.46 8.63 10.34
CA THR A 36 0.80 9.05 9.71
C THR A 36 0.53 9.87 8.45
N THR A 37 -0.32 9.37 7.55
CA THR A 37 -0.74 10.05 6.32
C THR A 37 -1.39 11.39 6.63
N ALA A 38 -2.29 11.44 7.61
CA ALA A 38 -2.90 12.70 8.06
C ALA A 38 -1.85 13.69 8.61
N GLY A 39 -0.90 13.21 9.42
CA GLY A 39 0.19 14.01 9.97
C GLY A 39 1.15 14.56 8.91
N MET A 40 1.29 13.89 7.77
CA MET A 40 2.07 14.34 6.62
C MET A 40 1.32 15.38 5.76
N GLY A 41 0.04 15.63 6.00
CA GLY A 41 -0.78 16.55 5.21
C GLY A 41 -1.72 15.87 4.21
N GLY A 42 -1.84 14.54 4.26
CA GLY A 42 -2.68 13.75 3.38
C GLY A 42 -1.89 13.00 2.31
N VAL A 43 -2.56 12.66 1.21
CA VAL A 43 -1.93 11.95 0.08
C VAL A 43 -1.31 12.96 -0.89
N LEU A 44 -0.01 12.80 -1.16
CA LEU A 44 0.78 13.65 -2.06
C LEU A 44 0.64 15.16 -1.81
N PRO A 45 0.71 15.65 -0.55
CA PRO A 45 0.48 17.05 -0.22
C PRO A 45 1.53 18.01 -0.79
N GLU A 46 2.71 17.49 -1.15
CA GLU A 46 3.79 18.26 -1.77
C GLU A 46 3.57 18.48 -3.27
N GLN A 47 2.63 17.75 -3.89
CA GLN A 47 2.40 17.80 -5.33
C GLN A 47 1.30 18.81 -5.64
N SER A 48 1.63 19.86 -6.40
CA SER A 48 0.68 20.90 -6.79
C SER A 48 -0.42 20.40 -7.73
N ASP A 49 -0.10 19.41 -8.56
CA ASP A 49 -1.05 18.68 -9.40
C ASP A 49 -0.74 17.18 -9.34
N PRO A 50 -1.30 16.47 -8.35
CA PRO A 50 -1.13 15.03 -8.26
C PRO A 50 -1.66 14.35 -9.52
N THR A 51 -2.77 14.82 -10.11
CA THR A 51 -3.49 14.13 -11.20
C THR A 51 -2.69 13.94 -12.48
N ALA A 52 -1.57 14.63 -12.62
CA ALA A 52 -0.61 14.44 -13.69
C ALA A 52 0.02 13.03 -13.71
N PHE A 53 0.03 12.31 -12.58
CA PHE A 53 0.59 10.96 -12.51
C PHE A 53 -0.40 9.93 -13.08
N GLN A 54 0.01 9.22 -14.13
CA GLN A 54 -0.80 8.13 -14.72
C GLN A 54 -0.43 6.75 -14.20
N ARG A 55 0.77 6.60 -13.63
CA ARG A 55 1.28 5.33 -13.11
C ARG A 55 2.14 5.63 -11.89
N VAL A 56 1.77 5.05 -10.77
CA VAL A 56 2.42 5.27 -9.47
C VAL A 56 2.92 3.93 -8.93
N LEU A 57 4.13 3.93 -8.38
CA LEU A 57 4.70 2.81 -7.63
C LEU A 57 4.94 3.24 -6.19
N ASP A 58 4.28 2.58 -5.25
CA ASP A 58 4.51 2.76 -3.82
C ASP A 58 5.61 1.79 -3.35
N VAL A 59 6.78 2.34 -3.01
CA VAL A 59 7.95 1.57 -2.57
C VAL A 59 7.96 1.53 -1.05
N GLY A 60 7.96 0.32 -0.50
CA GLY A 60 7.86 0.14 0.96
C GLY A 60 6.43 0.33 1.46
N CYS A 61 5.43 -0.05 0.65
CA CYS A 61 4.00 0.18 0.89
C CYS A 61 3.44 -0.44 2.18
N GLY A 62 4.22 -1.25 2.91
CA GLY A 62 3.77 -1.89 4.15
C GLY A 62 2.57 -2.80 3.91
N THR A 63 1.44 -2.49 4.54
CA THR A 63 0.15 -3.16 4.32
C THR A 63 -0.59 -2.67 3.07
N GLY A 64 -0.06 -1.64 2.40
CA GLY A 64 -0.62 -1.01 1.21
C GLY A 64 -1.71 0.03 1.51
N ASN A 65 -1.92 0.41 2.77
CA ASN A 65 -3.04 1.29 3.14
C ASN A 65 -2.89 2.70 2.54
N TRP A 66 -1.68 3.28 2.53
CA TRP A 66 -1.42 4.55 1.83
C TRP A 66 -1.81 4.49 0.34
N LEU A 67 -1.37 3.44 -0.38
CA LEU A 67 -1.71 3.25 -1.80
C LEU A 67 -3.22 3.10 -2.04
N ILE A 68 -3.92 2.41 -1.14
CA ILE A 68 -5.39 2.28 -1.21
C ILE A 68 -6.05 3.65 -1.03
N GLU A 69 -5.57 4.47 -0.08
CA GLU A 69 -6.07 5.83 0.10
C GLU A 69 -5.74 6.73 -1.09
N ALA A 70 -4.56 6.58 -1.69
CA ALA A 70 -4.18 7.29 -2.90
C ALA A 70 -5.08 6.95 -4.09
N ALA A 71 -5.35 5.67 -4.34
CA ALA A 71 -6.24 5.22 -5.42
C ALA A 71 -7.69 5.69 -5.22
N LYS A 72 -8.16 5.78 -3.97
CA LYS A 72 -9.48 6.35 -3.64
C LYS A 72 -9.54 7.85 -3.86
N THR A 73 -8.47 8.56 -3.48
CA THR A 73 -8.37 10.02 -3.61
C THR A 73 -8.24 10.43 -5.07
N PHE A 74 -7.51 9.64 -5.86
CA PHE A 74 -7.22 9.92 -7.26
C PHE A 74 -7.52 8.71 -8.15
N PRO A 75 -8.80 8.43 -8.47
CA PRO A 75 -9.20 7.23 -9.21
C PRO A 75 -8.67 7.14 -10.64
N THR A 76 -8.10 8.22 -11.17
CA THR A 76 -7.54 8.30 -12.52
C THR A 76 -6.03 8.03 -12.57
N MET A 77 -5.38 7.78 -11.42
CA MET A 77 -3.94 7.49 -11.31
C MET A 77 -3.57 6.00 -11.44
N VAL A 78 -4.56 5.14 -11.73
CA VAL A 78 -4.45 3.67 -11.73
C VAL A 78 -4.66 3.08 -13.11
#